data_AF-R5MTP3-F1
#
_entry.id   AF-R5MTP3-F1
#
_cell.length_a   1.000
_cell.length_b   1.000
_cell.length_c   1.000
_cell.angle_alpha   90.00
_cell.angle_beta   90.00
_cell.angle_gamma   90.00
#
_symmetry.space_group_name_H-M   'P 1'
#
loop_
_entity.id
_entity.type
_entity.pdbx_description
1 polymer ?
#
loop_
_entity_poly.entity_id
_entity_poly.type
_entity_poly.pdbx_seq_one_letter_code
_entity_poly.pdbx_strand_id
1 'polypeptide(L)'
;MAKEEILLKLENYDKNIQEKLQDFITGCFSLKESSNGQYQVQKTIELNKIYFQGYVLDSKICQNLKEDNVTDYSLTTLKNYLNKNFNNLEVDCTPYYEALILYEKANVLEDMIDEKIELEIDFLSEYVEEIKILKYEVITKDKFFNFYKDIKEKLVKTLLSEQVSDITKNNYINILNNIFDFFWSGYPLIN
;
A
#
# COMPACT_ATOMS: atom_id res chain seq x y z
N MET A 1 -14.68 -17.92 11.86
CA MET A 1 -13.21 -18.11 11.92
C MET A 1 -12.82 -17.97 13.38
N ALA A 2 -11.94 -18.82 13.90
CA ALA A 2 -11.51 -18.69 15.30
C ALA A 2 -10.62 -17.45 15.47
N LYS A 3 -10.63 -16.82 16.65
CA LYS A 3 -9.82 -15.61 16.94
C LYS A 3 -8.33 -15.83 16.61
N GLU A 4 -7.80 -17.01 16.94
CA GLU A 4 -6.41 -17.40 16.66
C GLU A 4 -6.10 -17.49 15.15
N GLU A 5 -7.05 -17.98 14.34
CA GLU A 5 -6.89 -18.05 12.89
C GLU A 5 -6.82 -16.66 12.25
N ILE A 6 -7.61 -15.70 12.75
CA ILE A 6 -7.57 -14.31 12.27
C ILE A 6 -6.23 -13.66 12.62
N LEU A 7 -5.74 -13.84 13.85
CA LEU A 7 -4.45 -13.29 14.26
C LEU A 7 -3.29 -13.87 13.44
N LEU A 8 -3.28 -15.18 13.19
CA LEU A 8 -2.30 -15.81 12.28
C LEU A 8 -2.40 -15.28 10.84
N LYS A 9 -3.62 -15.00 10.36
CA LYS A 9 -3.82 -14.39 9.04
C LYS A 9 -3.24 -12.98 8.98
N LEU A 10 -3.43 -12.17 10.03
CA LEU A 10 -2.84 -10.83 10.13
C LEU A 10 -1.31 -10.88 10.18
N GLU A 11 -0.72 -11.79 10.95
CA GLU A 11 0.73 -12.01 10.96
C GLU A 11 1.29 -12.38 9.58
N ASN A 12 0.55 -13.22 8.82
CA ASN A 12 0.92 -13.54 7.44
C ASN A 12 0.82 -12.33 6.51
N TYR A 13 -0.19 -11.48 6.67
CA TYR A 13 -0.26 -10.21 5.93
C TYR A 13 0.96 -9.34 6.23
N ASP A 14 1.30 -9.14 7.51
CA ASP A 14 2.46 -8.33 7.91
C ASP A 14 3.75 -8.82 7.26
N LYS A 15 4.01 -10.13 7.33
CA LYS A 15 5.19 -10.73 6.72
C LYS A 15 5.22 -10.53 5.19
N ASN A 16 4.12 -10.82 4.51
CA ASN A 16 4.06 -10.72 3.05
C ASN A 16 4.16 -9.27 2.55
N ILE A 17 3.52 -8.32 3.26
CA ILE A 17 3.63 -6.89 2.98
C ILE A 17 5.08 -6.45 3.15
N GLN A 18 5.74 -6.85 4.24
CA GLN A 18 7.14 -6.50 4.48
C GLN A 18 8.06 -7.03 3.38
N GLU A 19 7.93 -8.31 3.00
CA GLU A 19 8.73 -8.91 1.93
C GLU A 19 8.54 -8.18 0.59
N LYS A 20 7.28 -7.90 0.21
CA LYS A 20 6.96 -7.18 -1.03
C LYS A 20 7.41 -5.73 -1.00
N LEU A 21 7.33 -5.06 0.14
CA LEU A 21 7.81 -3.69 0.31
C LEU A 21 9.33 -3.62 0.11
N GLN A 22 10.09 -4.56 0.66
CA GLN A 22 11.54 -4.62 0.46
C GLN A 22 11.91 -4.87 -1.02
N ASP A 23 11.19 -5.75 -1.70
CA ASP A 23 11.36 -6.00 -3.15
C ASP A 23 11.01 -4.76 -3.99
N PHE A 24 9.94 -4.05 -3.62
CA PHE A 24 9.57 -2.79 -4.25
C PHE A 24 10.63 -1.70 -4.07
N ILE A 25 11.16 -1.55 -2.85
CA ILE A 25 12.23 -0.61 -2.52
C ILE A 25 13.49 -0.89 -3.33
N THR A 26 13.90 -2.16 -3.40
CA THR A 26 15.06 -2.59 -4.17
C THR A 26 14.87 -2.23 -5.65
N GLY A 27 13.70 -2.52 -6.22
CA GLY A 27 13.42 -2.17 -7.61
C GLY A 27 13.39 -0.66 -7.86
N CYS A 28 12.92 0.15 -6.90
CA CYS A 28 12.98 1.61 -7.00
C CYS A 28 14.43 2.13 -7.09
N PHE A 29 15.36 1.53 -6.35
CA PHE A 29 16.78 1.85 -6.47
C PHE A 29 17.35 1.44 -7.82
N SER A 30 17.02 0.23 -8.30
CA SER A 30 17.44 -0.22 -9.64
C SER A 30 16.94 0.72 -10.75
N LEU A 31 15.68 1.15 -10.68
CA LEU A 31 15.12 2.10 -11.65
C LEU A 31 15.82 3.46 -11.61
N LYS A 32 16.18 3.94 -10.43
CA LYS A 32 16.93 5.20 -10.30
C LYS A 32 18.30 5.10 -10.99
N GLU A 33 18.97 3.97 -10.85
CA GLU A 33 20.26 3.72 -11.50
C GLU A 33 20.11 3.58 -13.02
N SER A 34 19.18 2.75 -13.49
CA SER A 34 18.95 2.49 -14.91
C SER A 34 18.45 3.73 -15.67
N SER A 35 17.66 4.58 -15.02
CA SER A 35 17.17 5.85 -15.58
C SER A 35 18.19 7.00 -15.53
N ASN A 36 19.43 6.74 -15.12
CA ASN A 36 20.46 7.76 -14.91
C ASN A 36 19.98 8.92 -14.00
N GLY A 37 19.18 8.59 -12.98
CA GLY A 37 18.62 9.55 -12.05
C GLY A 37 17.51 10.44 -12.62
N GLN A 38 16.99 10.16 -13.82
CA GLN A 38 15.77 10.80 -14.31
C GLN A 38 14.57 10.42 -13.44
N TYR A 39 14.51 9.17 -12.99
CA TYR A 39 13.64 8.78 -11.90
C TYR A 39 14.39 8.93 -10.58
N GLN A 40 14.11 10.01 -9.84
CA GLN A 40 14.58 10.13 -8.46
C GLN A 40 13.50 9.59 -7.54
N VAL A 41 13.84 8.50 -6.81
CA VAL A 41 13.17 8.19 -5.55
C VAL A 41 13.45 9.37 -4.62
N GLN A 42 12.61 10.39 -4.66
CA GLN A 42 12.55 11.35 -3.58
C GLN A 42 12.22 10.51 -2.34
N LYS A 43 13.03 10.63 -1.29
CA LYS A 43 12.80 10.00 0.02
C LYS A 43 11.59 10.64 0.70
N THR A 44 10.46 10.73 -0.01
CA THR A 44 9.23 11.38 0.41
C THR A 44 8.15 10.32 0.57
N ILE A 45 8.28 9.64 1.71
CA ILE A 45 7.28 9.34 2.73
C ILE A 45 6.19 8.30 2.39
N GLU A 46 5.63 8.11 1.20
CA GLU A 46 4.51 7.13 1.00
C GLU A 46 4.71 6.21 -0.22
N LEU A 47 4.07 5.03 -0.22
CA LEU A 47 3.91 4.14 -1.39
C LEU A 47 3.34 4.95 -2.57
N ASN A 48 4.20 5.37 -3.50
CA ASN A 48 3.90 6.51 -4.38
C ASN A 48 3.53 6.10 -5.82
N LYS A 49 2.40 5.42 -5.97
CA LYS A 49 1.81 5.06 -7.28
C LYS A 49 1.61 6.28 -8.21
N ILE A 50 1.34 7.45 -7.63
CA ILE A 50 1.10 8.71 -8.36
C ILE A 50 2.36 9.18 -9.12
N TYR A 51 3.55 9.07 -8.54
CA TYR A 51 4.79 9.50 -9.21
C TYR A 51 5.20 8.56 -10.34
N PHE A 52 4.96 7.25 -10.17
CA PHE A 52 5.15 6.29 -11.26
C PHE A 52 4.23 6.58 -12.44
N GLN A 53 2.97 6.95 -12.19
CA GLN A 53 2.03 7.31 -13.25
C GLN A 53 2.54 8.50 -14.08
N GLY A 54 3.05 9.55 -13.43
CA GLY A 54 3.65 10.70 -14.13
C GLY A 54 4.87 10.29 -14.98
N TYR A 55 5.83 9.57 -14.38
CA TYR A 55 7.02 9.10 -15.09
C TYR A 55 6.69 8.19 -16.30
N VAL A 56 5.71 7.30 -16.15
CA VAL A 56 5.23 6.44 -17.22
C VAL A 56 4.59 7.28 -18.33
N LEU A 57 3.65 8.16 -18.00
CA LEU A 57 2.89 8.93 -18.98
C LEU A 57 3.73 9.99 -19.71
N ASP A 58 4.72 10.58 -19.04
CA ASP A 58 5.58 11.62 -19.61
C ASP A 58 6.77 11.06 -20.39
N SER A 59 6.94 9.74 -20.41
CA SER A 59 8.05 9.09 -21.11
C SER A 59 7.98 9.31 -22.63
N LYS A 60 9.16 9.35 -23.27
CA LYS A 60 9.28 9.35 -24.74
C LYS A 60 8.61 8.14 -25.38
N ILE A 61 8.46 7.04 -24.64
CA ILE A 61 7.76 5.84 -25.10
C ILE A 61 6.25 6.06 -25.19
N CYS A 62 5.64 6.77 -24.23
CA CYS A 62 4.24 7.16 -24.31
C CYS A 62 3.94 8.10 -25.50
N GLN A 63 4.92 8.93 -25.89
CA GLN A 63 4.83 9.75 -27.11
C GLN A 63 4.82 8.87 -28.36
N ASN A 64 5.75 7.91 -28.48
CA ASN A 64 5.79 6.96 -29.60
C ASN A 64 4.51 6.10 -29.68
N LEU A 65 3.99 5.64 -28.54
CA LEU A 65 2.72 4.92 -28.44
C LEU A 65 1.53 5.72 -28.99
N LYS A 66 1.50 7.02 -28.69
CA LYS A 66 0.47 7.92 -29.21
C LYS A 66 0.57 8.12 -30.72
N GLU A 67 1.79 8.23 -31.25
CA GLU A 67 2.06 8.31 -32.69
C GLU A 67 1.59 7.05 -33.43
N ASP A 68 1.71 5.88 -32.78
CA ASP A 68 1.21 4.59 -33.28
C ASP A 68 -0.30 4.36 -33.07
N ASN A 69 -1.05 5.39 -32.67
CA ASN A 69 -2.49 5.35 -32.38
C ASN A 69 -2.88 4.38 -31.26
N VAL A 70 -1.99 4.11 -30.29
CA VAL A 70 -2.37 3.37 -29.08
C VAL A 70 -3.14 4.31 -28.16
N THR A 71 -4.40 4.00 -27.89
CA THR A 71 -5.28 4.78 -27.00
C THR A 71 -5.53 4.11 -25.66
N ASP A 72 -5.21 2.82 -25.53
CA ASP A 72 -5.30 2.07 -24.29
C ASP A 72 -3.93 2.06 -23.59
N TYR A 73 -3.85 2.75 -22.46
CA TYR A 73 -2.66 2.84 -21.63
C TYR A 73 -2.71 1.89 -20.43
N SER A 74 -3.52 0.81 -20.49
CA SER A 74 -3.47 -0.25 -19.50
C SER A 74 -2.07 -0.88 -19.41
N LEU A 75 -1.66 -1.28 -18.20
CA LEU A 75 -0.34 -1.91 -17.97
C LEU A 75 -0.08 -3.08 -18.94
N THR A 76 -1.10 -3.89 -19.21
CA THR A 76 -1.02 -5.02 -20.14
C THR A 76 -0.72 -4.55 -21.55
N THR A 77 -1.44 -3.54 -22.05
CA THR A 77 -1.22 -3.00 -23.40
C THR A 77 0.16 -2.36 -23.52
N LEU A 78 0.61 -1.62 -22.50
CA LEU A 78 1.94 -1.02 -22.47
C LEU A 78 3.06 -2.06 -22.49
N LYS A 79 2.98 -3.10 -21.65
CA LYS A 79 3.96 -4.20 -21.62
C LYS A 79 3.99 -4.97 -22.95
N ASN A 80 2.82 -5.26 -23.51
CA ASN A 80 2.72 -5.98 -24.79
C ASN A 80 3.32 -5.20 -25.95
N TYR A 81 3.09 -3.88 -25.99
CA TYR A 81 3.69 -3.02 -27.01
C TYR A 81 5.22 -3.00 -26.90
N LEU A 82 5.76 -2.86 -25.68
CA LEU A 82 7.21 -2.92 -25.45
C LEU A 82 7.80 -4.24 -25.93
N ASN A 83 7.21 -5.37 -25.53
CA ASN A 83 7.69 -6.69 -25.91
C ASN A 83 7.69 -6.91 -27.43
N LYS A 84 6.69 -6.35 -28.14
CA LYS A 84 6.57 -6.46 -29.60
C LYS A 84 7.58 -5.58 -30.33
N ASN A 85 7.92 -4.42 -29.78
CA ASN A 85 8.73 -3.39 -30.45
C ASN A 85 10.14 -3.24 -29.86
N PHE A 86 10.53 -4.06 -28.89
CA PHE A 86 11.77 -3.89 -28.12
C PHE A 86 13.02 -3.69 -28.99
N ASN A 87 13.13 -4.43 -30.11
CA ASN A 87 14.28 -4.35 -31.02
C ASN A 87 14.22 -3.19 -32.03
N ASN A 88 13.06 -2.54 -32.18
CA ASN A 88 12.82 -1.50 -33.19
C ASN A 88 12.77 -0.09 -32.60
N LEU A 89 12.83 0.04 -31.28
CA LEU A 89 12.80 1.32 -30.59
C LEU A 89 14.22 1.89 -30.54
N GLU A 90 14.39 3.12 -31.02
CA GLU A 90 15.68 3.86 -30.95
C GLU A 90 16.05 4.29 -29.52
N VAL A 91 15.23 3.97 -28.52
CA VAL A 91 15.38 4.40 -27.13
C VAL A 91 15.48 3.16 -26.24
N ASP A 92 16.40 3.19 -25.28
CA ASP A 92 16.45 2.17 -24.23
C ASP A 92 15.16 2.18 -23.41
N CYS A 93 14.40 1.10 -23.52
CA CYS A 93 13.10 0.95 -22.88
C CYS A 93 13.19 0.32 -21.49
N THR A 94 14.37 -0.10 -21.06
CA THR A 94 14.59 -0.82 -19.79
C THR A 94 14.04 -0.05 -18.60
N PRO A 95 14.36 1.25 -18.41
CA PRO A 95 13.84 2.01 -17.26
C PRO A 95 12.32 2.18 -17.30
N TYR A 96 11.74 2.27 -18.49
CA TYR A 96 10.29 2.37 -18.64
C TYR A 96 9.60 1.04 -18.29
N TYR A 97 10.14 -0.09 -18.75
CA TYR A 97 9.63 -1.41 -18.40
C TYR A 97 9.73 -1.69 -16.89
N GLU A 98 10.85 -1.33 -16.27
CA GLU A 98 11.04 -1.40 -14.81
C GLU A 98 10.02 -0.55 -14.05
N ALA A 99 9.72 0.67 -14.54
CA ALA A 99 8.69 1.53 -13.96
C ALA A 99 7.28 0.90 -14.04
N LEU A 100 6.93 0.22 -15.13
CA LEU A 100 5.65 -0.49 -15.25
C LEU A 100 5.56 -1.67 -14.26
N ILE A 101 6.65 -2.41 -14.06
CA ILE A 101 6.71 -3.50 -13.07
C ILE A 101 6.52 -2.93 -11.66
N LEU A 102 7.20 -1.82 -11.33
CA LEU A 102 7.07 -1.19 -10.03
C LEU A 102 5.66 -0.65 -9.80
N TYR A 103 5.03 -0.03 -10.79
CA TYR A 103 3.64 0.40 -10.69
C TYR A 103 2.69 -0.76 -10.37
N GLU A 104 2.87 -1.92 -11.00
CA GLU A 104 2.09 -3.12 -10.70
C GLU A 104 2.35 -3.65 -9.27
N LYS A 105 3.62 -3.66 -8.84
CA LYS A 105 3.98 -4.04 -7.46
C LYS A 105 3.35 -3.10 -6.43
N ALA A 106 3.30 -1.80 -6.72
CA ALA A 106 2.63 -0.82 -5.86
C ALA A 106 1.13 -1.11 -5.72
N ASN A 107 0.42 -1.41 -6.81
CA ASN A 107 -0.99 -1.80 -6.76
C ASN A 107 -1.22 -3.01 -5.86
N VAL A 108 -0.42 -4.07 -6.06
CA VAL A 108 -0.55 -5.29 -5.24
C VAL A 108 -0.29 -5.00 -3.76
N LEU A 109 0.66 -4.12 -3.45
CA LEU A 109 0.92 -3.70 -2.07
C LEU A 109 -0.25 -2.91 -1.48
N GLU A 110 -0.79 -1.93 -2.21
CA GLU A 110 -1.96 -1.15 -1.79
C GLU A 110 -3.15 -2.07 -1.49
N ASP A 111 -3.50 -2.96 -2.42
CA ASP A 111 -4.61 -3.91 -2.26
C ASP A 111 -4.42 -4.79 -1.02
N MET A 112 -3.21 -5.31 -0.78
CA MET A 112 -2.91 -6.14 0.38
C MET A 112 -3.00 -5.39 1.71
N ILE A 113 -2.58 -4.12 1.72
CA ILE A 113 -2.67 -3.27 2.91
C ILE A 113 -4.13 -2.94 3.19
N ASP A 114 -4.91 -2.58 2.16
CA ASP A 114 -6.34 -2.29 2.29
C ASP A 114 -7.11 -3.50 2.82
N GLU A 115 -6.88 -4.69 2.25
CA GLU A 115 -7.47 -5.95 2.74
C GLU A 115 -7.10 -6.23 4.20
N LYS A 116 -5.83 -5.98 4.58
CA LYS A 116 -5.36 -6.18 5.95
C LYS A 116 -6.07 -5.21 6.90
N ILE A 117 -6.12 -3.92 6.57
CA ILE A 117 -6.79 -2.90 7.38
C ILE A 117 -8.28 -3.23 7.53
N GLU A 118 -8.93 -3.68 6.46
CA GLU A 118 -10.33 -4.09 6.51
C GLU A 118 -10.55 -5.24 7.51
N LEU A 119 -9.68 -6.25 7.47
CA LEU A 119 -9.70 -7.39 8.40
C LEU A 119 -9.40 -6.96 9.85
N GLU A 120 -8.47 -6.04 10.06
CA GLU A 120 -8.14 -5.47 11.37
C GLU A 120 -9.35 -4.73 11.97
N ILE A 121 -10.05 -3.92 11.17
CA ILE A 121 -11.29 -3.23 11.59
C ILE A 121 -12.37 -4.23 11.95
N ASP A 122 -12.61 -5.24 11.09
CA ASP A 122 -13.64 -6.25 11.36
C ASP A 122 -13.35 -7.01 12.64
N PHE A 123 -12.10 -7.41 12.84
CA PHE A 123 -11.66 -8.09 14.06
C PHE A 123 -11.87 -7.23 15.32
N LEU A 124 -11.42 -5.97 15.33
CA LEU A 124 -11.60 -5.11 16.50
C LEU A 124 -13.05 -4.69 16.74
N SER A 125 -13.87 -4.69 15.69
CA SER A 125 -15.27 -4.34 15.81
C SER A 125 -16.10 -5.35 16.62
N GLU A 126 -15.58 -6.55 16.84
CA GLU A 126 -16.16 -7.52 17.78
C GLU A 126 -16.05 -7.04 19.25
N TYR A 127 -15.13 -6.12 19.54
CA TYR A 127 -14.87 -5.58 20.89
C TYR A 127 -15.30 -4.13 21.05
N VAL A 128 -15.19 -3.34 19.97
CA VAL A 128 -15.58 -1.93 19.92
C VAL A 128 -16.21 -1.66 18.56
N GLU A 129 -17.53 -1.84 18.46
CA GLU A 129 -18.28 -1.76 17.20
C GLU A 129 -18.10 -0.41 16.49
N GLU A 130 -17.94 0.68 17.24
CA GLU A 130 -17.84 2.04 16.71
C GLU A 130 -16.66 2.25 15.77
N ILE A 131 -15.63 1.40 15.83
CA ILE A 131 -14.48 1.47 14.91
C ILE A 131 -14.87 1.28 13.44
N LYS A 132 -16.00 0.60 13.16
CA LYS A 132 -16.52 0.40 11.80
C LYS A 132 -16.80 1.69 11.04
N ILE A 133 -17.01 2.80 11.75
CA ILE A 133 -17.24 4.11 11.12
C ILE A 133 -16.10 4.49 10.16
N LEU A 134 -14.86 4.03 10.42
CA LEU A 134 -13.69 4.28 9.57
C LEU A 134 -13.83 3.68 8.15
N LYS A 135 -14.68 2.66 7.96
CA LYS A 135 -14.96 2.09 6.64
C LYS A 135 -15.87 2.97 5.77
N TYR A 136 -16.63 3.86 6.40
CA TYR A 136 -17.75 4.56 5.74
C TYR A 136 -17.63 6.07 5.77
N GLU A 137 -16.88 6.63 6.73
CA GLU A 137 -16.81 8.06 6.95
C GLU A 137 -15.37 8.57 7.07
N VAL A 138 -15.14 9.74 6.48
CA VAL A 138 -13.89 10.48 6.67
C VAL A 138 -14.00 11.33 7.92
N ILE A 139 -13.26 10.95 8.95
CA ILE A 139 -13.19 11.70 10.20
C ILE A 139 -12.20 12.86 10.03
N THR A 140 -12.62 14.06 10.43
CA THR A 140 -11.75 15.25 10.36
C THR A 140 -10.57 15.12 11.35
N LYS A 141 -9.40 15.66 10.98
CA LYS A 141 -8.17 15.51 11.78
C LYS A 141 -8.32 15.97 13.24
N ASP A 142 -9.09 17.03 13.49
CA ASP A 142 -9.39 17.56 14.82
C ASP A 142 -10.19 16.59 15.70
N LYS A 143 -11.05 15.77 15.09
CA LYS A 143 -11.87 14.75 15.78
C LYS A 143 -11.17 13.40 15.85
N PHE A 144 -10.29 13.11 14.90
CA PHE A 144 -9.64 11.80 14.75
C PHE A 144 -8.86 11.38 16.00
N PHE A 145 -8.12 12.31 16.61
CA PHE A 145 -7.36 12.02 17.83
C PHE A 145 -8.24 11.71 19.05
N ASN A 146 -9.35 12.43 19.19
CA ASN A 146 -10.31 12.16 20.27
C ASN A 146 -11.02 10.82 20.02
N PHE A 147 -11.38 10.55 18.77
CA PHE A 147 -11.95 9.26 18.37
C PHE A 147 -11.01 8.09 18.70
N TYR A 148 -9.71 8.21 18.38
CA TYR A 148 -8.69 7.22 18.78
C TYR A 148 -8.70 6.95 20.29
N LYS A 149 -8.67 8.02 21.10
CA LYS A 149 -8.66 7.90 22.57
C LYS A 149 -9.91 7.18 23.07
N ASP A 150 -11.07 7.55 22.57
CA ASP A 150 -12.36 6.98 22.98
C ASP A 150 -12.42 5.48 22.64
N ILE A 151 -12.02 5.10 21.41
CA ILE A 151 -11.97 3.70 20.97
C ILE A 151 -10.97 2.91 21.80
N LYS A 152 -9.78 3.47 22.07
CA LYS A 152 -8.76 2.82 22.90
C LYS A 152 -9.24 2.56 24.31
N GLU A 153 -9.88 3.54 24.94
CA GLU A 153 -10.42 3.39 26.30
C GLU A 153 -11.50 2.31 26.36
N LYS A 154 -12.42 2.30 25.38
CA LYS A 154 -13.45 1.26 25.26
C LYS A 154 -12.83 -0.12 25.08
N LEU A 155 -11.87 -0.26 24.17
CA LEU A 155 -11.19 -1.53 23.91
C LEU A 155 -10.53 -2.07 25.18
N VAL A 156 -9.76 -1.23 25.89
CA VAL A 156 -9.10 -1.64 27.14
C VAL A 156 -10.13 -2.10 28.19
N LYS A 157 -11.25 -1.38 28.36
CA LYS A 157 -12.32 -1.79 29.28
C LYS A 157 -12.93 -3.14 28.89
N THR A 158 -13.24 -3.34 27.61
CA THR A 158 -13.79 -4.61 27.10
C THR A 158 -12.82 -5.77 27.35
N LEU A 159 -11.53 -5.61 27.00
CA LEU A 159 -10.52 -6.66 27.18
C LEU A 159 -10.26 -7.00 28.64
N LEU A 160 -10.36 -6.02 29.55
CA LEU A 160 -10.30 -6.26 30.99
C LEU A 160 -11.50 -7.08 31.47
N SER A 161 -12.71 -6.76 31.00
CA SER A 161 -13.92 -7.48 31.36
C SER A 161 -13.93 -8.95 30.88
N GLU A 162 -13.32 -9.20 29.72
CA GLU A 162 -13.15 -10.54 29.14
C GLU A 162 -11.96 -11.31 29.71
N GLN A 163 -11.22 -10.75 30.67
CA GLN A 163 -10.04 -11.36 31.30
C GLN A 163 -8.95 -11.79 30.28
N VAL A 164 -8.82 -11.04 29.18
CA VAL A 164 -7.81 -11.29 28.16
C VAL A 164 -6.40 -11.14 28.77
N SER A 165 -5.47 -12.02 28.40
CA SER A 165 -4.09 -11.97 28.89
C SER A 165 -3.37 -10.69 28.44
N ASP A 166 -2.41 -10.19 29.22
CA ASP A 166 -1.72 -8.93 28.88
C ASP A 166 -0.91 -9.02 27.58
N ILE A 167 -0.34 -10.18 27.26
CA ILE A 167 0.33 -10.43 25.98
C ILE A 167 -0.67 -10.26 24.83
N THR A 168 -1.85 -10.88 24.96
CA THR A 168 -2.91 -10.79 23.95
C THR A 168 -3.47 -9.36 23.85
N LYS A 169 -3.61 -8.63 24.97
CA LYS A 169 -4.04 -7.22 24.94
C LYS A 169 -3.11 -6.35 24.12
N ASN A 170 -1.80 -6.54 24.22
CA ASN A 170 -0.83 -5.77 23.44
C ASN A 170 -1.03 -5.96 21.93
N ASN A 171 -1.34 -7.17 21.48
CA ASN A 171 -1.63 -7.43 20.07
C ASN A 171 -2.83 -6.61 19.57
N TYR A 172 -3.88 -6.50 20.39
CA TYR A 172 -5.11 -5.79 20.01
C TYR A 172 -4.88 -4.27 19.97
N ILE A 173 -4.07 -3.75 20.89
CA ILE A 173 -3.65 -2.36 20.88
C ILE A 173 -2.76 -2.07 19.66
N ASN A 174 -1.90 -3.01 19.27
CA ASN A 174 -1.10 -2.86 18.05
C ASN A 174 -1.98 -2.85 16.79
N ILE A 175 -2.97 -3.73 16.71
CA ILE A 175 -3.98 -3.70 15.62
C ILE A 175 -4.70 -2.36 15.59
N LEU A 176 -5.10 -1.84 16.75
CA LEU A 176 -5.75 -0.53 16.83
C LEU A 176 -4.83 0.59 16.31
N ASN A 177 -3.54 0.55 16.69
CA ASN A 177 -2.58 1.55 16.22
C ASN A 177 -2.38 1.44 14.70
N ASN A 178 -2.25 0.22 14.15
CA ASN A 178 -2.10 0.00 12.70
C ASN A 178 -3.25 0.64 11.90
N ILE A 179 -4.50 0.41 12.32
CA ILE A 179 -5.68 1.03 11.70
C ILE A 179 -5.55 2.56 11.73
N PHE A 180 -5.28 3.13 12.90
CA PHE A 180 -5.24 4.59 13.03
C PHE A 180 -4.06 5.22 12.33
N ASP A 181 -2.90 4.56 12.31
CA ASP A 181 -1.71 4.99 11.58
C ASP A 181 -1.98 5.02 10.07
N PHE A 182 -2.72 4.03 9.55
CA PHE A 182 -3.16 4.00 8.14
C PHE A 182 -4.08 5.17 7.80
N PHE A 183 -5.12 5.43 8.58
CA PHE A 183 -6.01 6.57 8.31
C PHE A 183 -5.35 7.94 8.58
N TRP A 184 -4.28 7.99 9.38
CA TRP A 184 -3.54 9.21 9.64
C TRP A 184 -2.48 9.52 8.58
N SER A 185 -1.73 8.49 8.16
CA SER A 185 -0.50 8.60 7.36
C SER A 185 -0.59 7.93 5.99
N GLY A 186 -1.70 7.27 5.68
CA GLY A 186 -1.86 6.48 4.46
C GLY A 186 -1.07 5.17 4.50
N TYR A 187 -0.61 4.73 3.33
CA TYR A 187 0.17 3.51 3.18
C TYR A 187 1.55 3.61 3.88
N PRO A 188 2.16 2.48 4.30
CA PRO A 188 3.44 2.46 4.99
C PRO A 188 4.52 3.24 4.26
N LEU A 189 5.32 3.94 5.05
CA LEU A 189 6.42 4.73 4.51
C LEU A 189 7.51 3.81 3.96
N ILE A 190 8.05 4.17 2.81
CA ILE A 190 9.26 3.56 2.25
C ILE A 190 10.46 4.19 2.97
N ASN A 191 10.90 3.56 4.07
CA ASN A 191 12.10 3.95 4.80
C ASN A 191 13.27 3.00 4.52
#